data_AF-A0A086SWI7-F1
#
_entry.id   AF-A0A086SWI7-F1
#
_cell.length_a   1.000
_cell.length_b   1.000
_cell.length_c   1.000
_cell.angle_alpha   90.00
_cell.angle_beta   90.00
_cell.angle_gamma   90.00
#
_symmetry.space_group_name_H-M   'P 1'
#
loop_
_entity.id
_entity.type
_entity.pdbx_description
1 polymer ?
#
loop_
_entity_poly.entity_id
_entity_poly.type
_entity_poly.pdbx_seq_one_letter_code
_entity_poly.pdbx_strand_id
1 'polypeptide(L)'
;MTTDHQAIIHAYRRLYRSLLQAVQYATPARYIARDQLRAAFREPDATLDPEGIKRTVWFLQAASKERGLEHKILKNLIEVQGRRVSSALPWPRALSESRRKKDLFASHKRSAYDHFDMTVAMLNKTMGLCLRLDSRPKPRLPSKWSDRSR
;
A
#
# COMPACT_ATOMS: atom_id res chain seq x y z
N MET A 1 -20.31 1.75 18.70
CA MET A 1 -20.02 2.93 17.85
C MET A 1 -20.46 2.58 16.45
N THR A 2 -21.68 2.95 16.07
CA THR A 2 -22.22 2.74 14.72
C THR A 2 -21.39 3.55 13.74
N THR A 3 -20.49 2.92 13.01
CA THR A 3 -19.79 3.55 11.91
C THR A 3 -20.83 3.96 10.87
N ASP A 4 -21.06 5.26 10.74
CA ASP A 4 -22.00 5.78 9.77
C ASP A 4 -21.57 5.34 8.37
N HIS A 5 -22.39 4.51 7.73
CA HIS A 5 -22.13 3.96 6.41
C HIS A 5 -21.92 5.08 5.37
N GLN A 6 -22.58 6.23 5.54
CA GLN A 6 -22.36 7.40 4.70
C GLN A 6 -20.95 7.95 4.88
N ALA A 7 -20.46 8.06 6.11
CA ALA A 7 -19.10 8.52 6.42
C ALA A 7 -18.03 7.62 5.76
N ILE A 8 -18.23 6.29 5.75
CA ILE A 8 -17.33 5.34 5.06
C ILE A 8 -17.30 5.61 3.56
N ILE A 9 -18.47 5.78 2.94
CA ILE A 9 -18.58 6.08 1.50
C ILE A 9 -17.89 7.41 1.16
N HIS A 10 -18.10 8.44 1.98
CA HIS A 10 -17.48 9.75 1.78
C HIS A 10 -15.96 9.68 1.91
N ALA A 11 -15.45 8.98 2.92
CA ALA A 11 -14.02 8.74 3.10
C ALA A 11 -13.41 8.00 1.90
N TYR A 12 -14.04 6.91 1.46
CA TYR A 12 -13.60 6.14 0.29
C TYR A 12 -13.54 7.03 -0.97
N ARG A 13 -14.60 7.79 -1.24
CA ARG A 13 -14.67 8.67 -2.43
C ARG A 13 -13.61 9.75 -2.39
N ARG A 14 -13.34 10.35 -1.23
CA ARG A 14 -12.35 11.41 -1.09
C ARG A 14 -10.93 10.87 -1.32
N LEU A 15 -10.59 9.74 -0.68
CA LEU A 15 -9.31 9.07 -0.88
C LEU A 15 -9.13 8.61 -2.34
N TYR A 16 -10.17 8.05 -2.94
CA TYR A 16 -10.10 7.55 -4.31
C TYR A 16 -9.79 8.67 -5.30
N ARG A 17 -10.45 9.83 -5.17
CA ARG A 17 -10.19 10.99 -6.03
C ARG A 17 -8.79 11.55 -5.84
N SER A 18 -8.33 11.73 -4.59
CA SER A 18 -6.98 12.22 -4.33
C SER A 18 -5.91 11.25 -4.83
N LEU A 19 -6.16 9.93 -4.72
CA LEU A 19 -5.26 8.90 -5.21
C LEU A 19 -5.13 8.95 -6.73
N LEU A 20 -6.23 9.09 -7.46
CA LEU A 20 -6.22 9.21 -8.92
C LEU A 20 -5.46 10.45 -9.40
N GLN A 21 -5.64 11.58 -8.70
CA GLN A 21 -4.87 12.80 -8.98
C GLN A 21 -3.39 12.62 -8.70
N ALA A 22 -3.03 11.99 -7.58
CA ALA A 22 -1.64 11.75 -7.20
C ALA A 22 -0.88 10.87 -8.20
N VAL A 23 -1.56 9.90 -8.81
CA VAL A 23 -0.98 9.06 -9.88
C VAL A 23 -1.17 9.65 -11.29
N GLN A 24 -1.71 10.86 -11.38
CA GLN A 24 -1.97 11.55 -12.65
C GLN A 24 -2.78 10.71 -13.65
N TYR A 25 -3.69 9.87 -13.14
CA TYR A 25 -4.50 8.94 -13.94
C TYR A 25 -3.68 7.99 -14.84
N ALA A 26 -2.39 7.78 -14.55
CA ALA A 26 -1.49 6.97 -15.37
C ALA A 26 -1.85 5.48 -15.35
N THR A 27 -1.66 4.81 -16.48
CA THR A 27 -1.76 3.34 -16.62
C THR A 27 -0.36 2.71 -16.53
N PRO A 28 -0.15 1.62 -15.79
CA PRO A 28 -1.11 0.81 -15.03
C PRO A 28 -1.39 1.30 -13.59
N ALA A 29 -0.71 2.37 -13.14
CA ALA A 29 -0.72 2.87 -11.77
C ALA A 29 -2.13 3.07 -11.16
N ARG A 30 -3.06 3.66 -11.93
CA ARG A 30 -4.44 3.91 -11.49
C ARG A 30 -5.20 2.64 -11.11
N TYR A 31 -4.93 1.52 -11.78
CA TYR A 31 -5.62 0.26 -11.53
C TYR A 31 -5.06 -0.40 -10.27
N ILE A 32 -3.72 -0.44 -10.15
CA ILE A 32 -3.03 -0.95 -8.97
C ILE A 32 -3.47 -0.18 -7.72
N ALA A 33 -3.47 1.15 -7.80
CA ALA A 33 -3.86 2.02 -6.70
C ALA A 33 -5.34 1.84 -6.31
N ARG A 34 -6.25 1.73 -7.29
CA ARG A 34 -7.67 1.44 -7.06
C ARG A 34 -7.88 0.11 -6.36
N ASP A 35 -7.23 -0.94 -6.84
CA ASP A 35 -7.44 -2.29 -6.34
C ASP A 35 -6.88 -2.42 -4.92
N GLN A 36 -5.77 -1.73 -4.62
CA GLN A 36 -5.23 -1.61 -3.28
C GLN A 36 -6.18 -0.88 -2.33
N LEU A 37 -6.75 0.25 -2.76
CA LEU A 37 -7.73 1.00 -1.95
C LEU A 37 -8.98 0.14 -1.67
N ARG A 38 -9.47 -0.58 -2.67
CA ARG A 38 -10.62 -1.50 -2.51
C ARG A 38 -10.30 -2.63 -1.54
N ALA A 39 -9.11 -3.22 -1.62
CA ALA A 39 -8.68 -4.26 -0.69
C ALA A 39 -8.63 -3.73 0.75
N ALA A 40 -8.16 -2.49 0.95
CA ALA A 40 -8.10 -1.88 2.28
C ALA A 40 -9.47 -1.66 2.93
N PHE A 41 -10.45 -1.19 2.16
CA PHE A 41 -11.81 -0.95 2.66
C PHE A 41 -12.67 -2.22 2.80
N ARG A 42 -12.24 -3.35 2.22
CA ARG A 42 -12.96 -4.63 2.29
C ARG A 42 -12.44 -5.58 3.36
N GLU A 43 -11.38 -5.22 4.08
CA GLU A 43 -10.87 -6.09 5.15
C GLU A 43 -11.90 -6.20 6.29
N PRO A 44 -12.18 -7.41 6.80
CA PRO A 44 -13.20 -7.63 7.83
C PRO A 44 -12.97 -6.83 9.12
N ASP A 45 -11.71 -6.54 9.48
CA ASP A 45 -11.34 -5.83 10.71
C ASP A 45 -10.94 -4.37 10.45
N ALA A 46 -11.28 -3.80 9.29
CA ALA A 46 -10.94 -2.42 8.96
C ALA A 46 -11.71 -1.42 9.84
N THR A 47 -11.00 -0.77 10.76
CA THR A 47 -11.52 0.36 11.53
C THR A 47 -11.35 1.66 10.75
N LEU A 48 -12.41 2.48 10.67
CA LEU A 48 -12.34 3.80 10.06
C LEU A 48 -11.60 4.77 11.00
N ASP A 49 -10.36 5.15 10.66
CA ASP A 49 -9.62 6.22 11.33
C ASP A 49 -9.79 7.54 10.54
N PRO A 50 -10.68 8.46 10.97
CA PRO A 50 -10.95 9.69 10.23
C PRO A 50 -9.72 10.61 10.16
N GLU A 51 -8.88 10.63 11.19
CA GLU A 51 -7.70 11.49 11.23
C GLU A 51 -6.59 10.92 10.34
N GLY A 52 -6.38 9.59 10.36
CA GLY A 52 -5.49 8.91 9.43
C GLY A 52 -5.91 9.08 7.97
N ILE A 53 -7.21 9.05 7.69
CA ILE A 53 -7.75 9.34 6.35
C ILE A 53 -7.42 10.76 5.93
N LYS A 54 -7.64 11.75 6.81
CA LYS A 54 -7.34 13.16 6.52
C LYS A 54 -5.85 13.37 6.22
N ARG A 55 -4.96 12.82 7.04
CA ARG A 55 -3.50 12.85 6.81
C ARG A 55 -3.12 12.18 5.48
N THR A 56 -3.75 11.05 5.17
CA THR A 56 -3.53 10.34 3.90
C THR A 56 -4.00 11.15 2.70
N VAL A 57 -5.13 11.85 2.79
CA VAL A 57 -5.58 12.77 1.74
C VAL A 57 -4.57 13.90 1.54
N TRP A 58 -4.04 14.50 2.61
CA TRP A 58 -3.01 15.53 2.50
C TRP A 58 -1.73 15.02 1.85
N PHE A 59 -1.26 13.83 2.23
CA PHE A 59 -0.13 13.17 1.60
C PHE A 59 -0.34 12.96 0.09
N LEU A 60 -1.52 12.47 -0.31
CA LEU A 60 -1.85 12.28 -1.73
C LEU A 60 -1.97 13.60 -2.49
N GLN A 61 -2.51 14.64 -1.87
CA GLN A 61 -2.56 15.97 -2.46
C GLN A 61 -1.16 16.54 -2.66
N ALA A 62 -0.26 16.39 -1.68
CA ALA A 62 1.14 16.79 -1.82
C ALA A 62 1.82 16.03 -2.97
N ALA A 63 1.63 14.70 -3.03
CA ALA A 63 2.15 13.85 -4.11
C ALA A 63 1.61 14.21 -5.51
N SER A 64 0.43 14.83 -5.60
CA SER A 64 -0.15 15.31 -6.87
C SER A 64 0.38 16.67 -7.32
N LYS A 65 0.70 17.56 -6.37
CA LYS A 65 1.06 18.96 -6.66
C LYS A 65 2.51 19.10 -7.08
N GLU A 66 3.41 18.35 -6.43
CA GLU A 66 4.85 18.50 -6.61
C GLU A 66 5.51 17.14 -6.85
N ARG A 67 6.63 17.12 -7.57
CA ARG A 67 7.50 15.93 -7.70
C ARG A 67 8.41 15.77 -6.46
N GLY A 68 7.82 15.97 -5.29
CA GLY A 68 8.47 15.89 -3.98
C GLY A 68 8.73 14.47 -3.50
N LEU A 69 9.03 14.33 -2.21
CA LEU A 69 9.27 13.04 -1.57
C LEU A 69 8.01 12.16 -1.59
N GLU A 70 6.84 12.75 -1.35
CA GLU A 70 5.54 12.08 -1.32
C GLU A 70 5.23 11.45 -2.68
N HIS A 71 5.50 12.17 -3.76
CA HIS A 71 5.35 11.65 -5.12
C HIS A 71 6.28 10.46 -5.37
N LYS A 72 7.57 10.58 -4.99
CA LYS A 72 8.55 9.48 -5.15
C LYS A 72 8.18 8.26 -4.32
N ILE A 73 7.72 8.46 -3.08
CA ILE A 73 7.25 7.40 -2.19
C ILE A 73 6.04 6.71 -2.83
N LEU A 74 5.01 7.47 -3.23
CA LEU A 74 3.81 6.91 -3.85
C LEU A 74 4.13 6.13 -5.13
N LYS A 75 5.01 6.68 -5.98
CA LYS A 75 5.47 6.02 -7.21
C LYS A 75 6.14 4.68 -6.89
N ASN A 76 7.06 4.66 -5.94
CA ASN A 76 7.75 3.43 -5.52
C ASN A 76 6.76 2.40 -4.97
N LEU A 77 5.81 2.83 -4.12
CA LEU A 77 4.74 1.96 -3.59
C LEU A 77 3.94 1.28 -4.71
N ILE A 78 3.55 2.04 -5.73
CA ILE A 78 2.78 1.51 -6.86
C ILE A 78 3.64 0.57 -7.72
N GLU A 79 4.89 0.91 -7.98
CA GLU A 79 5.81 0.08 -8.75
C GLU A 79 6.07 -1.26 -8.07
N VAL A 80 6.33 -1.26 -6.76
CA VAL A 80 6.52 -2.49 -5.98
C VAL A 80 5.26 -3.34 -6.00
N GLN A 81 4.09 -2.74 -5.79
CA GLN A 81 2.82 -3.46 -5.85
C GLN A 81 2.54 -4.03 -7.25
N GLY A 82 2.84 -3.28 -8.31
CA GLY A 82 2.74 -3.76 -9.69
C GLY A 82 3.62 -4.98 -9.94
N ARG A 83 4.87 -4.96 -9.46
CA ARG A 83 5.79 -6.12 -9.55
C ARG A 83 5.26 -7.33 -8.79
N ARG A 84 4.68 -7.13 -7.59
CA ARG A 84 4.06 -8.21 -6.79
C ARG A 84 2.92 -8.86 -7.56
N VAL A 85 1.98 -8.07 -8.08
CA VAL A 85 0.83 -8.57 -8.85
C VAL A 85 1.28 -9.30 -10.12
N SER A 86 2.19 -8.70 -10.90
CA SER A 86 2.71 -9.34 -12.12
C SER A 86 3.49 -10.64 -11.82
N SER A 87 4.15 -10.74 -10.67
CA SER A 87 4.84 -11.97 -10.27
C SER A 87 3.92 -13.09 -9.79
N ALA A 88 2.69 -12.75 -9.37
CA ALA A 88 1.67 -13.69 -8.91
C ALA A 88 0.79 -14.21 -10.06
N LEU A 89 0.68 -13.47 -11.17
CA LEU A 89 -0.08 -13.89 -12.34
C LEU A 89 0.64 -15.02 -13.11
N PRO A 90 -0.05 -16.14 -13.40
CA PRO A 90 0.51 -17.20 -14.23
C PRO A 90 0.53 -16.74 -15.70
N TRP A 91 1.62 -16.12 -16.15
CA TRP A 91 1.89 -15.94 -17.57
C TRP A 91 2.09 -17.30 -18.26
N PRO A 92 1.50 -17.57 -19.44
CA PRO A 92 1.76 -18.79 -20.19
C PRO A 92 3.13 -18.69 -20.90
N ARG A 93 4.09 -19.51 -20.44
CA ARG A 93 5.29 -19.92 -21.20
C ARG A 93 6.20 -18.77 -21.69
N ALA A 94 7.12 -18.33 -20.85
CA ALA A 94 8.41 -17.82 -21.34
C ALA A 94 9.53 -18.51 -20.54
N LEU A 95 10.07 -19.55 -21.17
CA LEU A 95 11.34 -20.24 -20.93
C LEU A 95 11.54 -20.90 -19.55
N SER A 96 11.27 -22.20 -19.58
CA SER A 96 11.51 -23.25 -18.59
C SER A 96 12.98 -23.50 -18.22
N GLU A 97 13.89 -22.56 -18.46
CA GLU A 97 15.33 -22.85 -18.45
C GLU A 97 16.08 -22.35 -17.19
N SER A 98 15.38 -21.70 -16.25
CA SER A 98 16.02 -21.02 -15.10
C SER A 98 15.49 -21.47 -13.73
N ARG A 99 15.00 -22.71 -13.58
CA ARG A 99 14.42 -23.20 -12.30
C ARG A 99 15.39 -23.09 -11.11
N ARG A 100 16.69 -23.39 -11.26
CA ARG A 100 17.67 -23.33 -10.15
C ARG A 100 18.07 -21.91 -9.72
N LYS A 101 18.17 -20.95 -10.65
CA LYS A 101 18.43 -19.52 -10.28
C LYS A 101 17.19 -18.86 -9.66
N LYS A 102 15.99 -19.37 -9.96
CA LYS A 102 14.73 -18.83 -9.43
C LYS A 102 14.61 -18.98 -7.91
N ASP A 103 15.12 -20.07 -7.34
CA ASP A 103 14.96 -20.38 -5.90
C ASP A 103 15.87 -19.51 -5.00
N LEU A 104 17.14 -19.32 -5.37
CA LEU A 104 18.05 -18.41 -4.64
C LEU A 104 17.61 -16.95 -4.74
N PHE A 105 17.11 -16.50 -5.89
CA PHE A 105 16.56 -15.15 -6.01
C PHE A 105 15.16 -15.02 -5.37
N ALA A 106 14.41 -16.11 -5.20
CA ALA A 106 13.11 -16.08 -4.56
C ALA A 106 13.21 -15.82 -3.05
N SER A 107 14.20 -16.39 -2.35
CA SER A 107 14.44 -16.12 -0.93
C SER A 107 14.86 -14.66 -0.70
N HIS A 108 15.79 -14.14 -1.52
CA HIS A 108 16.19 -12.73 -1.46
C HIS A 108 15.04 -11.78 -1.81
N LYS A 109 14.17 -12.11 -2.76
CA LYS A 109 12.97 -11.32 -3.09
C LYS A 109 11.95 -11.30 -1.95
N ARG A 110 11.77 -12.41 -1.24
CA ARG A 110 10.91 -12.45 -0.03
C ARG A 110 11.46 -11.52 1.04
N SER A 111 12.75 -11.63 1.37
CA SER A 111 13.41 -10.76 2.35
C SER A 111 13.33 -9.27 1.97
N ALA A 112 13.51 -8.93 0.69
CA ALA A 112 13.39 -7.56 0.20
C ALA A 112 11.96 -7.00 0.36
N TYR A 113 10.93 -7.81 0.10
CA TYR A 113 9.55 -7.40 0.33
C TYR A 113 9.23 -7.27 1.82
N ASP A 114 9.77 -8.14 2.67
CA ASP A 114 9.58 -8.06 4.12
C ASP A 114 10.19 -6.76 4.70
N HIS A 115 11.39 -6.38 4.25
CA HIS A 115 12.01 -5.10 4.63
C HIS A 115 11.21 -3.89 4.13
N PHE A 116 10.68 -3.97 2.91
CA PHE A 116 9.84 -2.92 2.36
C PHE A 116 8.52 -2.78 3.12
N ASP A 117 7.88 -3.88 3.47
CA ASP A 117 6.63 -3.84 4.25
C ASP A 117 6.89 -3.27 5.66
N MET A 118 8.06 -3.58 6.25
CA MET A 118 8.50 -2.96 7.50
C MET A 118 8.70 -1.43 7.38
N THR A 119 9.32 -0.94 6.31
CA THR A 119 9.51 0.52 6.13
C THR A 119 8.19 1.24 5.89
N VAL A 120 7.25 0.64 5.15
CA VAL A 120 5.89 1.17 4.98
C VAL A 120 5.14 1.18 6.31
N ALA A 121 5.27 0.14 7.13
CA ALA A 121 4.67 0.10 8.46
C ALA A 121 5.23 1.21 9.37
N MET A 122 6.54 1.45 9.33
CA MET A 122 7.18 2.57 10.04
C MET A 122 6.69 3.92 9.54
N LEU A 123 6.56 4.09 8.22
CA LEU A 123 6.04 5.32 7.61
C LEU A 123 4.61 5.63 8.06
N ASN A 124 3.75 4.61 8.07
CA ASN A 124 2.39 4.74 8.57
C ASN A 124 2.38 5.10 10.06
N LYS A 125 3.27 4.53 10.87
CA LYS A 125 3.37 4.84 12.30
C LYS A 125 3.86 6.27 12.56
N THR A 126 4.88 6.73 11.85
CA THR A 126 5.49 8.06 12.07
C THR A 126 4.62 9.20 11.54
N MET A 127 3.98 9.01 10.39
CA MET A 127 3.15 10.04 9.75
C MET A 127 1.65 9.86 9.99
N GLY A 128 1.25 8.80 10.71
CA GLY A 128 -0.16 8.47 10.97
C GLY A 128 -0.96 8.23 9.70
N LEU A 129 -0.33 7.65 8.67
CA LEU A 129 -0.96 7.37 7.38
C LEU A 129 -1.66 6.01 7.36
N CYS A 130 -2.63 5.88 6.47
CA CYS A 130 -3.37 4.65 6.21
C CYS A 130 -2.96 4.01 4.87
N LEU A 131 -1.65 3.89 4.60
CA LEU A 131 -1.18 3.23 3.37
C LEU A 131 -1.14 1.71 3.59
N ARG A 132 -2.16 1.00 3.11
CA ARG A 132 -2.13 -0.46 3.14
C ARG A 132 -1.37 -0.99 1.94
N LEU A 133 -0.35 -1.84 2.14
CA LEU A 133 0.32 -2.58 1.06
C LEU A 133 0.33 -4.11 1.22
N ASP A 134 -0.22 -4.63 2.30
CA ASP A 134 -0.12 -6.05 2.61
C ASP A 134 -1.41 -6.78 2.20
N SER A 135 -1.27 -7.74 1.28
CA SER A 135 -2.20 -8.84 1.07
C SER A 135 -1.99 -9.98 2.08
N ARG A 136 -1.14 -9.75 3.10
CA ARG A 136 -0.92 -10.65 4.25
C ARG A 136 -1.55 -10.05 5.51
N PRO A 137 -2.03 -10.88 6.45
CA PRO A 137 -2.45 -10.41 7.76
C PRO A 137 -1.27 -9.69 8.45
N LYS A 138 -1.57 -8.60 9.18
CA LYS A 138 -0.59 -7.77 9.91
C LYS A 138 0.49 -8.66 10.53
N PRO A 139 1.78 -8.49 10.19
CA PRO A 139 2.83 -9.12 10.97
C PRO A 139 2.68 -8.62 12.42
N ARG A 140 2.63 -9.54 13.38
CA ARG A 140 2.65 -9.20 14.80
C ARG A 140 3.95 -8.43 15.04
N LEU A 141 3.85 -7.12 15.23
CA LEU A 141 5.01 -6.29 15.59
C LEU A 141 5.67 -6.91 16.83
N PRO A 142 7.01 -6.99 16.89
CA PRO A 142 7.69 -7.54 18.06
C PRO A 142 7.30 -6.74 19.32
N SER A 143 6.99 -7.45 20.41
CA SER A 143 6.46 -6.90 21.67
C SER A 143 7.28 -5.76 22.28
N LYS A 144 8.55 -5.61 21.88
CA LYS A 144 9.45 -4.54 22.34
C LYS A 144 9.09 -3.14 21.79
N TRP A 145 8.15 -3.03 20.84
CA TRP A 145 7.83 -1.78 20.15
C TRP A 145 6.40 -1.28 20.37
N SER A 146 5.60 -1.99 21.16
CA SER A 146 4.23 -1.60 21.54
C SER A 146 4.17 -0.66 22.75
N ASP A 147 5.28 -0.47 23.48
CA ASP A 147 5.25 0.07 24.85
C ASP A 147 5.93 1.43 25.03
N ARG A 148 6.04 2.23 23.96
CA ARG A 148 6.68 3.56 24.02
C ARG A 148 5.76 4.67 23.50
N SER A 149 4.56 4.71 24.05
CA SER A 149 3.60 5.81 23.87
C SER A 149 2.85 6.04 25.18
N ARG A 150 3.53 6.71 26.11
CA ARG A 150 2.92 7.55 27.14
C ARG A 150 3.26 8.99 26.78
#